data_AF-K2D8A6-F1
#
_entry.id   AF-K2D8A6-F1
#
_cell.length_a   1.000
_cell.length_b   1.000
_cell.length_c   1.000
_cell.angle_alpha   90.00
_cell.angle_beta   90.00
_cell.angle_gamma   90.00
#
_symmetry.space_group_name_H-M   'P 1'
#
loop_
_entity.id
_entity.type
_entity.pdbx_description
1 polymer ?
#
loop_
_entity_poly.entity_id
_entity_poly.type
_entity_poly.pdbx_seq_one_letter_code
_entity_poly.pdbx_strand_id
1 'polypeptide(L)'
;MEILEFTAPKVIDSLGKLDFNIRIANQESYFSKPNGQITIKPMFGNPEVLQLAPLNVISNSVRNIPCLKNEETVKCEAENKVLVGIYKSTLEISADGESPSRQKTVTTIAFPFSIIFVLIFVLMTYKIIKNTKNKAGKPLDNA
;
A
#
# COMPACT_ATOMS: atom_id res chain seq x y z
N MET A 1 11.52 -21.88 -8.08
CA MET A 1 11.44 -20.58 -7.38
C MET A 1 10.09 -20.39 -6.67
N GLU A 2 10.03 -19.87 -5.43
CA GLU A 2 8.80 -19.75 -4.62
C GLU A 2 8.57 -18.35 -4.01
N ILE A 3 7.31 -17.90 -3.93
CA ILE A 3 6.91 -16.66 -3.25
C ILE A 3 6.63 -16.96 -1.77
N LEU A 4 7.61 -16.71 -0.89
CA LEU A 4 7.40 -16.87 0.54
C LEU A 4 6.50 -15.77 1.11
N GLU A 5 6.83 -14.51 0.80
CA GLU A 5 6.12 -13.36 1.33
C GLU A 5 5.74 -12.39 0.21
N PHE A 6 4.47 -12.02 0.20
CA PHE A 6 3.96 -10.87 -0.52
C PHE A 6 2.95 -10.22 0.39
N THR A 7 3.32 -9.08 0.96
CA THR A 7 2.53 -8.39 1.99
C THR A 7 2.39 -6.92 1.66
N ALA A 8 1.24 -6.39 2.00
CA ALA A 8 0.87 -5.00 1.92
C ALA A 8 0.05 -4.65 3.17
N PRO A 9 0.02 -3.38 3.60
CA PRO A 9 -0.86 -2.96 4.68
C PRO A 9 -2.32 -3.24 4.30
N LYS A 10 -3.08 -3.89 5.19
CA LYS A 10 -4.49 -4.23 4.93
C LYS A 10 -5.38 -3.00 4.84
N VAL A 11 -5.06 -1.98 5.63
CA VAL A 11 -5.78 -0.71 5.69
C VAL A 11 -4.78 0.42 5.71
N ILE A 12 -5.00 1.44 4.88
CA ILE A 12 -4.15 2.63 4.80
C ILE A 12 -5.00 3.90 4.74
N ASP A 13 -4.38 5.02 5.09
CA ASP A 13 -4.98 6.33 4.81
C ASP A 13 -4.91 6.63 3.31
N SER A 14 -5.97 7.24 2.76
CA SER A 14 -6.00 7.81 1.42
C SER A 14 -4.90 8.83 1.09
N LEU A 15 -4.24 9.39 2.10
CA LEU A 15 -3.11 10.29 1.91
C LEU A 15 -1.75 9.57 1.86
N GLY A 16 -1.72 8.28 2.20
CA GLY A 16 -0.54 7.44 2.20
C GLY A 16 -0.16 6.93 0.82
N LYS A 17 0.93 6.16 0.79
CA LYS A 17 1.34 5.34 -0.35
C LYS A 17 1.17 3.87 -0.02
N LEU A 18 0.91 3.06 -1.04
CA LEU A 18 0.83 1.62 -0.91
C LEU A 18 2.22 1.02 -1.11
N ASP A 19 2.79 0.42 -0.06
CA ASP A 19 4.08 -0.25 -0.09
C ASP A 19 3.94 -1.78 -0.05
N PHE A 20 4.92 -2.46 -0.64
CA PHE A 20 4.95 -3.92 -0.76
C PHE A 20 6.26 -4.48 -0.22
N ASN A 21 6.17 -5.58 0.53
CA ASN A 21 7.31 -6.39 0.91
C ASN A 21 7.24 -7.75 0.19
N ILE A 22 8.37 -8.15 -0.40
CA ILE A 22 8.42 -9.25 -1.36
C ILE A 22 9.61 -10.13 -1.04
N ARG A 23 9.36 -11.35 -0.56
CA ARG A 23 10.43 -12.32 -0.30
C ARG A 23 10.26 -13.52 -1.21
N ILE A 24 11.27 -13.72 -2.05
CA ILE A 24 11.34 -14.85 -2.98
C ILE A 24 12.39 -15.83 -2.49
N ALA A 25 12.05 -17.10 -2.46
CA ALA A 25 12.97 -18.20 -2.21
C ALA A 25 13.39 -18.87 -3.51
N ASN A 26 14.68 -19.17 -3.61
CA ASN A 26 15.21 -20.10 -4.58
C ASN A 26 15.55 -21.41 -3.88
N GLN A 27 14.83 -22.48 -4.21
CA GLN A 27 15.02 -23.84 -3.70
C GLN A 27 15.80 -24.72 -4.68
N GLU A 28 16.20 -24.17 -5.83
CA GLU A 28 16.98 -24.89 -6.82
C GLU A 28 18.47 -24.89 -6.43
N SER A 29 19.23 -25.80 -7.04
CA SER A 29 20.67 -25.96 -6.82
C SER A 29 21.52 -24.91 -7.55
N TYR A 30 20.92 -24.11 -8.44
CA TYR A 30 21.57 -23.05 -9.22
C TYR A 30 20.97 -21.67 -8.88
N PHE A 31 21.67 -20.59 -9.24
CA PHE A 31 21.13 -19.24 -9.09
C PHE A 31 20.07 -18.97 -10.14
N SER A 32 19.03 -18.22 -9.77
CA SER A 32 17.95 -17.83 -10.68
C SER A 32 17.67 -16.34 -10.59
N LYS A 33 17.25 -15.76 -11.71
CA LYS A 33 16.80 -14.38 -11.80
C LYS A 33 15.26 -14.38 -11.87
N PRO A 34 14.57 -13.93 -10.82
CA PRO A 34 13.14 -13.72 -10.89
C PRO A 34 12.89 -12.53 -11.81
N ASN A 35 12.05 -12.73 -12.81
CA ASN A 35 11.40 -11.64 -13.51
C ASN A 35 9.94 -11.60 -13.07
N GLY A 36 9.42 -10.41 -12.80
CA GLY A 36 8.07 -10.28 -12.29
C GLY A 36 7.62 -8.85 -12.18
N GLN A 37 6.32 -8.73 -11.98
CA GLN A 37 5.65 -7.45 -11.88
C GLN A 37 4.54 -7.50 -10.83
N ILE A 38 4.27 -6.35 -10.23
CA ILE A 38 3.13 -6.14 -9.34
C ILE A 38 2.11 -5.33 -10.12
N THR A 39 0.94 -5.91 -10.34
CA THR A 39 -0.20 -5.17 -10.91
C THR A 39 -1.09 -4.70 -9.77
N ILE A 40 -1.16 -3.40 -9.57
CA ILE A 40 -2.03 -2.72 -8.60
C ILE A 40 -3.31 -2.33 -9.33
N LYS A 41 -4.40 -3.03 -9.02
CA LYS A 41 -5.72 -2.76 -9.58
C LYS A 41 -6.60 -2.03 -8.56
N PRO A 42 -6.81 -0.71 -8.70
CA PRO A 42 -7.80 -0.03 -7.88
C PRO A 42 -9.23 -0.43 -8.32
N MET A 43 -10.18 -0.29 -7.41
CA MET A 43 -11.61 -0.44 -7.73
C MET A 43 -12.09 0.65 -8.70
N PHE A 44 -11.47 1.83 -8.65
CA PHE A 44 -11.76 2.97 -9.52
C PHE A 44 -10.46 3.59 -10.05
N GLY A 45 -10.42 3.88 -11.35
CA GLY A 45 -9.23 4.46 -12.00
C GLY A 45 -8.41 3.43 -12.78
N ASN A 46 -7.19 3.83 -13.14
CA ASN A 46 -6.31 3.04 -13.98
C ASN A 46 -5.45 2.07 -13.14
N PRO A 47 -5.20 0.84 -13.62
CA PRO A 47 -4.24 -0.04 -13.00
C PRO A 47 -2.82 0.51 -13.13
N GLU A 48 -2.01 0.28 -12.11
CA GLU A 48 -0.59 0.65 -12.07
C GLU A 48 0.25 -0.63 -12.05
N VAL A 49 1.39 -0.62 -12.75
CA VAL A 49 2.28 -1.79 -12.83
C VAL A 49 3.66 -1.39 -12.33
N LEU A 50 4.14 -2.10 -11.32
CA LEU A 50 5.49 -1.96 -10.80
C LEU A 50 6.34 -3.13 -11.29
N GLN A 51 7.48 -2.84 -11.91
CA GLN A 51 8.40 -3.87 -12.36
C GLN A 51 9.36 -4.25 -11.23
N LEU A 52 9.59 -5.55 -11.02
CA LEU A 52 10.60 -6.01 -10.08
C LEU A 52 12.00 -5.84 -10.64
N ALA A 53 12.96 -5.56 -9.76
CA ALA A 53 14.37 -5.55 -10.15
C ALA A 53 14.84 -6.99 -10.42
N PRO A 54 15.50 -7.25 -11.57
CA PRO A 54 15.94 -8.60 -11.97
C PRO A 54 17.23 -9.01 -11.22
N LEU A 55 17.12 -9.16 -9.89
CA LEU A 55 18.24 -9.50 -9.02
C LEU A 55 18.42 -11.00 -8.86
N ASN A 56 19.68 -11.47 -8.90
CA ASN A 56 20.02 -12.87 -8.66
C ASN A 56 19.57 -13.32 -7.26
N VAL A 57 18.89 -14.47 -7.20
CA VAL A 57 18.64 -15.21 -5.95
C VAL A 57 19.50 -16.47 -6.00
N ILE A 58 20.49 -16.55 -5.11
CA ILE A 58 21.42 -17.69 -5.04
C ILE A 58 20.68 -18.97 -4.60
N SER A 59 21.26 -20.12 -4.89
CA SER A 59 20.66 -21.42 -4.54
C SER A 59 20.38 -21.54 -3.05
N ASN A 60 19.27 -22.20 -2.72
CA ASN A 60 18.81 -22.45 -1.33
C ASN A 60 18.76 -21.19 -0.45
N SER A 61 18.35 -20.05 -1.02
CA SER A 61 18.32 -18.77 -0.29
C SER A 61 17.00 -18.03 -0.47
N VAL A 62 16.81 -17.02 0.39
CA VAL A 62 15.66 -16.11 0.35
C VAL A 62 16.17 -14.69 0.17
N ARG A 63 15.58 -13.95 -0.76
CA ARG A 63 15.94 -12.56 -1.02
C ARG A 63 14.72 -11.66 -1.00
N ASN A 64 14.90 -10.45 -0.45
CA ASN A 64 13.96 -9.36 -0.63
C ASN A 64 14.19 -8.70 -2.01
N ILE A 65 13.15 -8.62 -2.82
CA ILE A 65 13.26 -8.10 -4.19
C ILE A 65 12.66 -6.69 -4.26
N PRO A 66 13.48 -5.66 -4.51
CA PRO A 66 13.02 -4.30 -4.73
C PRO A 66 12.39 -4.15 -6.12
N CYS A 67 11.77 -3.00 -6.37
CA CYS A 67 11.24 -2.63 -7.68
C CYS A 67 12.28 -1.83 -8.46
N LEU A 68 12.14 -1.84 -9.78
CA LEU A 68 12.98 -1.08 -10.70
C LEU A 68 12.24 0.19 -11.13
N LYS A 69 12.89 1.35 -10.98
CA LYS A 69 12.38 2.63 -11.45
C LYS A 69 13.53 3.44 -12.03
N ASN A 70 13.41 3.84 -13.29
CA ASN A 70 14.46 4.59 -14.01
C ASN A 70 15.86 3.96 -13.86
N GLU A 71 15.94 2.62 -13.99
CA GLU A 71 17.18 1.83 -13.85
C GLU A 71 17.77 1.77 -12.43
N GLU A 72 17.12 2.40 -11.45
CA GLU A 72 17.51 2.35 -10.04
C GLU A 72 16.61 1.39 -9.24
N THR A 73 17.21 0.71 -8.25
CA THR A 73 16.47 -0.15 -7.33
C THR A 73 15.81 0.69 -6.24
N VAL A 74 14.48 0.66 -6.19
CA VAL A 74 13.67 1.40 -5.22
C VAL A 74 12.79 0.45 -4.42
N LYS A 75 12.25 0.93 -3.29
CA LYS A 75 11.19 0.19 -2.59
C LYS A 75 9.99 0.04 -3.51
N CYS A 76 9.33 -1.11 -3.45
CA CYS A 76 8.09 -1.32 -4.18
C CYS A 76 6.98 -0.51 -3.52
N GLU A 77 6.69 0.66 -4.06
CA GLU A 77 5.59 1.52 -3.64
C GLU A 77 4.83 2.04 -4.85
N ALA A 78 3.53 2.26 -4.69
CA ALA A 78 2.73 2.94 -5.70
C ALA A 78 3.26 4.36 -5.94
N GLU A 79 3.36 4.75 -7.21
CA GLU A 79 3.79 6.07 -7.62
C GLU A 79 2.79 7.13 -7.16
N ASN A 80 1.51 6.80 -7.23
CA ASN A 80 0.41 7.69 -6.91
C ASN A 80 -0.10 7.46 -5.49
N LYS A 81 -0.61 8.53 -4.89
CA LYS A 81 -1.36 8.44 -3.64
C LYS A 81 -2.60 7.59 -3.85
N VAL A 82 -2.95 6.86 -2.80
CA VAL A 82 -4.00 5.84 -2.88
C VAL A 82 -5.35 6.53 -2.72
N LEU A 83 -6.17 6.53 -3.77
CA LEU A 83 -7.53 7.04 -3.71
C LEU A 83 -8.36 6.20 -2.74
N VAL A 84 -9.48 6.74 -2.25
CA VAL A 84 -10.38 5.99 -1.38
C VAL A 84 -10.95 4.78 -2.13
N GLY A 85 -10.81 3.58 -1.57
CA GLY A 85 -11.35 2.37 -2.18
C GLY A 85 -10.58 1.10 -1.86
N ILE A 86 -10.92 0.03 -2.59
CA ILE A 86 -10.28 -1.28 -2.47
C ILE A 86 -9.22 -1.42 -3.58
N TYR A 87 -8.05 -1.90 -3.19
CA TYR A 87 -6.89 -2.13 -4.05
C TYR A 87 -6.57 -3.61 -4.04
N LYS A 88 -6.58 -4.23 -5.21
CA LYS A 88 -6.12 -5.60 -5.39
C LYS A 88 -4.75 -5.56 -6.05
N SER A 89 -3.74 -6.01 -5.34
CA SER A 89 -2.38 -6.08 -5.85
C SER A 89 -2.02 -7.52 -6.12
N THR A 90 -1.66 -7.83 -7.35
CA THR A 90 -1.24 -9.17 -7.77
C THR A 90 0.23 -9.13 -8.12
N LEU A 91 1.03 -9.95 -7.43
CA LEU A 91 2.41 -10.23 -7.74
C LEU A 91 2.46 -11.42 -8.68
N GLU A 92 3.10 -11.25 -9.84
CA GLU A 92 3.37 -12.31 -10.80
C GLU A 92 4.87 -12.46 -10.97
N ILE A 93 5.41 -13.67 -10.78
CA ILE A 93 6.84 -13.96 -10.91
C ILE A 93 7.04 -15.20 -11.76
N SER A 94 8.02 -15.16 -12.65
CA SER A 94 8.56 -16.29 -13.40
C SER A 94 10.08 -16.36 -13.24
N ALA A 95 10.64 -17.56 -13.28
CA ALA A 95 12.07 -17.72 -13.52
C ALA A 95 12.35 -17.53 -15.02
N ASP A 96 13.51 -16.97 -15.36
CA ASP A 96 13.93 -16.78 -16.76
C ASP A 96 13.80 -18.09 -17.55
N GLY A 97 12.93 -18.09 -18.56
CA GLY A 97 12.73 -19.24 -19.46
C GLY A 97 11.78 -20.33 -18.95
N GLU A 98 11.17 -20.19 -17.78
CA GLU A 98 10.24 -21.19 -17.22
C GLU A 98 8.78 -20.71 -17.19
N SER A 99 7.86 -21.61 -17.56
CA SER A 99 6.42 -21.52 -17.31
C SER A 99 6.02 -22.72 -16.45
N PRO A 100 5.24 -22.55 -15.36
CA PRO A 100 4.29 -21.47 -15.11
C PRO A 100 4.77 -20.34 -14.20
N SER A 101 4.23 -19.14 -14.42
CA SER A 101 4.38 -18.01 -13.49
C SER A 101 3.61 -18.26 -12.19
N ARG A 102 4.22 -17.95 -11.05
CA ARG A 102 3.58 -18.01 -9.74
C ARG A 102 2.92 -16.68 -9.45
N GLN A 103 1.70 -16.73 -8.92
CA GLN A 103 0.94 -15.54 -8.59
C GLN A 103 0.53 -15.52 -7.13
N LYS A 104 0.54 -14.33 -6.52
CA LYS A 104 0.00 -14.10 -5.18
C LYS A 104 -0.73 -12.76 -5.17
N THR A 105 -1.93 -12.73 -4.61
CA THR A 105 -2.74 -11.50 -4.54
C THR A 105 -2.93 -11.08 -3.09
N VAL A 106 -2.76 -9.79 -2.83
CA VAL A 106 -3.10 -9.14 -1.57
C VAL A 106 -4.15 -8.06 -1.83
N THR A 107 -4.96 -7.77 -0.82
CA THR A 107 -5.99 -6.74 -0.88
C THR A 107 -5.76 -5.71 0.21
N THR A 108 -5.79 -4.44 -0.18
CA THR A 108 -5.65 -3.28 0.70
C THR A 108 -6.87 -2.39 0.59
N ILE A 109 -7.31 -1.83 1.70
CA ILE A 109 -8.40 -0.86 1.76
C ILE A 109 -7.83 0.52 2.09
N ALA A 110 -8.00 1.49 1.19
CA ALA A 110 -7.65 2.87 1.42
C ALA A 110 -8.87 3.67 1.89
N PHE A 111 -8.78 4.30 3.05
CA PHE A 111 -9.90 5.02 3.65
C PHE A 111 -9.41 6.34 4.28
N PRO A 112 -10.17 7.45 4.16
CA PRO A 112 -9.69 8.80 4.48
C PRO A 112 -9.82 9.13 5.98
N PHE A 113 -9.24 8.32 6.86
CA PHE A 113 -9.36 8.50 8.31
C PHE A 113 -8.84 9.88 8.75
N SER A 114 -7.68 10.32 8.26
CA SER A 114 -7.11 11.63 8.63
C SER A 114 -8.04 12.79 8.32
N ILE A 115 -8.69 12.77 7.14
CA ILE A 115 -9.63 13.81 6.72
C ILE A 115 -10.87 13.81 7.62
N ILE A 116 -11.41 12.62 7.92
CA ILE A 116 -12.57 12.47 8.81
C ILE A 116 -12.23 12.95 10.23
N PHE A 117 -11.06 12.60 10.77
CA PHE A 117 -10.62 13.07 12.08
C PHE A 117 -10.51 14.59 12.15
N VAL A 118 -9.96 15.25 11.12
CA VAL A 118 -9.89 16.71 11.05
C VAL A 118 -11.29 17.33 11.03
N LEU A 119 -12.21 16.80 10.22
CA LEU A 119 -13.59 17.30 10.14
C LEU A 119 -14.32 17.16 11.49
N ILE A 120 -14.17 16.01 12.16
CA ILE A 120 -14.77 15.78 13.48
C ILE A 120 -14.18 16.76 14.50
N PHE A 121 -12.87 17.00 14.48
CA PHE A 121 -12.21 17.94 15.37
C PHE A 121 -12.70 19.38 15.18
N VAL A 122 -12.85 19.83 13.93
CA VAL A 122 -13.41 21.16 13.59
C VAL A 122 -14.87 21.29 14.06
N LEU A 123 -15.69 20.26 13.84
CA LEU A 123 -17.09 20.28 14.30
C LEU A 123 -17.21 20.30 15.83
N MET A 124 -16.33 19.58 16.54
CA MET A 124 -16.28 19.59 18.00
C MET A 124 -15.89 20.96 18.54
N THR A 125 -14.80 21.55 18.02
CA THR A 125 -14.34 22.89 18.43
C THR A 125 -15.40 23.95 18.14
N TYR A 126 -16.06 23.90 16.98
CA TYR A 126 -17.18 24.78 16.65
C TYR A 126 -18.35 24.64 17.63
N LYS A 127 -18.77 23.41 17.96
CA LYS A 127 -19.84 23.15 18.94
C LYS A 127 -19.49 23.69 20.32
N ILE A 128 -18.25 23.52 20.77
CA ILE A 128 -17.77 24.03 22.07
C ILE A 128 -17.85 25.56 22.09
N ILE A 129 -17.31 26.24 21.06
CA ILE A 129 -17.33 27.71 20.97
C ILE A 129 -18.78 28.24 20.95
N LYS A 130 -19.66 27.62 20.16
CA LYS A 130 -21.07 28.02 20.09
C LYS A 130 -21.79 27.85 21.44
N ASN A 131 -21.56 26.73 22.13
CA ASN A 131 -22.17 26.48 23.43
C ASN A 131 -21.68 27.44 24.51
N THR A 132 -20.41 27.83 24.50
CA THR A 132 -19.86 28.82 25.44
C THR A 132 -20.46 30.21 25.20
N LYS A 133 -20.61 30.65 23.94
CA LYS A 133 -21.27 31.93 23.61
C LYS A 133 -22.74 31.96 24.06
N ASN A 134 -23.48 30.85 23.87
CA ASN A 134 -24.86 30.75 24.31
C ASN A 134 -25.02 30.83 25.84
N LYS A 135 -24.03 30.35 26.61
CA LYS A 135 -24.02 30.47 28.07
C LYS A 135 -23.68 31.90 28.53
N ALA A 136 -22.76 32.57 27.84
CA ALA A 136 -22.37 33.94 28.16
C ALA A 136 -23.44 35.00 27.78
N GLY A 137 -24.35 34.67 26.87
CA GLY A 137 -25.45 35.55 26.45
C GLY A 137 -26.74 35.46 27.28
N LYS A 138 -26.80 34.64 28.34
CA LYS A 138 -27.92 34.66 29.30
C LYS A 138 -27.56 35.62 30.45
N PRO A 139 -28.17 36.80 30.56
CA PRO A 139 -28.04 37.61 31.76
C PRO A 139 -28.56 36.81 32.97
N LEU A 140 -27.89 37.00 34.11
CA LEU A 140 -28.36 36.56 35.42
C LEU A 140 -29.61 37.38 35.77
N ASP A 141 -30.75 37.03 35.17
CA ASP A 141 -32.03 37.52 35.64
C ASP A 141 -32.42 36.72 36.89
N ASN A 142 -32.48 37.45 38.00
CA ASN A 142 -33.06 37.11 39.31
C ASN A 142 -32.11 36.51 40.35
N ALA A 143 -31.54 37.40 41.18
CA ALA A 143 -31.39 37.23 42.62
C ALA A 143 -31.61 38.59 43.30
#